data_AF-A0A2N0X1H4-F1
#
_entry.id   AF-A0A2N0X1H4-F1
#
_cell.length_a   1.000
_cell.length_b   1.000
_cell.length_c   1.000
_cell.angle_alpha   90.00
_cell.angle_beta   90.00
_cell.angle_gamma   90.00
#
_symmetry.space_group_name_H-M   'P 1'
#
loop_
_entity.id
_entity.type
_entity.pdbx_description
1 polymer ?
#
loop_
_entity_poly.entity_id
_entity_poly.type
_entity_poly.pdbx_seq_one_letter_code
_entity_poly.pdbx_strand_id
1 'polypeptide(L)' 'MNQVNYAFWIIMLVFVFAPLYLVVVSIVIEDETNRHKLFIFGGIIGCVWFSMLIFKQMNVEVVYGQALLDYWYATNPE' A
#
# COMPACT_ATOMS: atom_id res chain seq x y z
N MET A 1 -5.19 6.40 -19.83
CA MET A 1 -5.22 5.28 -18.87
C MET A 1 -5.26 5.88 -17.48
N ASN A 2 -6.27 5.58 -16.66
CA ASN A 2 -6.30 6.04 -15.26
C ASN A 2 -5.06 5.48 -14.55
N GLN A 3 -4.07 6.33 -14.27
CA GLN A 3 -2.93 5.93 -13.47
C GLN A 3 -3.44 5.70 -12.04
N VAL A 4 -3.49 4.43 -11.64
CA VAL A 4 -3.83 4.06 -10.27
C VAL A 4 -2.71 4.58 -9.38
N ASN A 5 -3.04 5.50 -8.46
CA ASN A 5 -2.07 6.08 -7.55
C ASN A 5 -1.82 5.14 -6.35
N TYR A 6 -0.82 4.27 -6.46
CA TYR A 6 -0.51 3.30 -5.41
C TYR A 6 -0.04 3.96 -4.11
N ALA A 7 0.66 5.09 -4.16
CA ALA A 7 1.02 5.87 -2.98
C ALA A 7 -0.22 6.34 -2.19
N PHE A 8 -1.27 6.82 -2.88
CA PHE A 8 -2.53 7.17 -2.24
C PHE A 8 -3.18 5.95 -1.55
N TRP A 9 -3.15 4.78 -2.20
CA TRP A 9 -3.68 3.55 -1.60
C TRP A 9 -2.88 3.10 -0.38
N ILE A 10 -1.56 3.30 -0.37
CA ILE A 10 -0.72 3.04 0.81
C ILE A 10 -1.15 3.94 1.98
N ILE A 11 -1.32 5.24 1.73
CA ILE A 11 -1.79 6.20 2.74
C ILE A 11 -3.17 5.79 3.26
N MET A 12 -4.12 5.46 2.38
CA MET A 12 -5.44 4.98 2.77
C MET A 12 -5.37 3.70 3.62
N LEU A 13 -4.49 2.76 3.26
CA LEU A 13 -4.32 1.52 4.02
C LEU A 13 -3.84 1.77 5.45
N VAL A 14 -2.86 2.65 5.63
CA VAL A 14 -2.27 2.95 6.94
C VAL A 14 -3.18 3.82 7.79
N PHE A 15 -3.73 4.91 7.22
CA PHE A 15 -4.42 5.94 8.00
C PHE A 15 -5.93 5.77 8.08
N VAL A 16 -6.52 4.95 7.19
CA VAL A 16 -7.97 4.75 7.16
C VAL A 16 -8.32 3.29 7.43
N PHE A 17 -7.85 2.36 6.61
CA PHE A 17 -8.29 0.96 6.72
C PHE A 17 -7.75 0.26 7.96
N ALA A 18 -6.46 0.42 8.30
CA ALA A 18 -5.89 -0.18 9.50
C ALA A 18 -6.58 0.28 10.81
N PRO A 19 -6.75 1.58 11.08
CA PRO A 19 -7.45 2.01 12.30
C PRO A 19 -8.93 1.61 12.30
N LEU A 20 -9.62 1.69 11.16
CA LEU A 20 -11.01 1.22 11.07
C LEU A 20 -11.13 -0.27 11.38
N TYR A 21 -10.23 -1.11 10.86
CA TYR A 21 -10.19 -2.53 11.17
C TYR A 21 -10.02 -2.78 12.67
N LEU A 22 -9.07 -2.10 13.31
CA LEU A 22 -8.83 -2.23 14.75
C LEU A 22 -10.05 -1.84 15.57
N VAL A 23 -10.72 -0.74 15.22
CA VAL A 23 -11.94 -0.28 15.90
C VAL A 23 -13.07 -1.29 15.72
N VAL A 24 -13.33 -1.74 14.48
CA VAL A 24 -14.41 -2.69 14.18
C VAL A 24 -14.19 -4.01 14.93
N VAL A 25 -12.99 -4.56 14.89
CA VAL A 25 -12.68 -5.81 15.61
C VAL A 25 -12.81 -5.63 17.12
N SER A 26 -12.47 -4.47 17.67
CA SER A 26 -12.64 -4.17 19.10
C SER A 26 -14.10 -4.07 19.53
N ILE A 27 -14.99 -3.60 18.65
CA ILE A 27 -16.43 -3.44 18.94
C ILE A 27 -17.19 -4.76 18.73
N VAL A 28 -16.86 -5.51 17.68
CA VAL A 28 -17.63 -6.69 17.26
C VAL A 28 -17.25 -7.94 18.06
N ILE A 29 -15.99 -8.05 18.50
CA ILE A 29 -15.48 -9.24 19.17
C ILE A 29 -15.25 -8.93 20.65
N GLU A 30 -16.15 -9.40 21.51
CA GLU A 30 -16.06 -9.23 22.96
C GLU A 30 -15.01 -10.16 23.59
N ASP A 31 -14.84 -11.37 23.04
CA ASP A 31 -13.89 -12.36 23.54
C ASP A 31 -12.44 -11.94 23.24
N GLU A 32 -11.68 -11.69 24.30
CA GLU A 32 -10.30 -11.23 24.26
C GLU A 32 -9.36 -12.20 23.52
N THR A 33 -9.57 -13.51 23.64
CA THR A 33 -8.71 -14.52 23.00
C THR A 33 -8.89 -14.51 21.49
N ASN A 34 -10.15 -14.42 21.04
CA ASN A 34 -10.48 -14.40 19.61
C ASN A 34 -10.13 -13.04 18.99
N ARG A 35 -10.31 -11.95 19.73
CA ARG A 35 -9.89 -10.60 19.31
C ARG A 35 -8.39 -10.52 19.04
N HIS A 36 -7.57 -11.09 19.93
CA HIS A 36 -6.12 -11.09 19.75
C HIS A 36 -5.68 -11.85 18.49
N LYS A 37 -6.27 -13.02 18.23
CA LYS A 37 -6.01 -13.79 17.01
C LYS A 37 -6.38 -13.00 15.75
N LEU A 38 -7.51 -12.30 15.76
CA LEU A 38 -7.94 -11.47 14.65
C LEU A 38 -7.05 -10.24 14.44
N PHE A 39 -6.51 -9.64 15.50
CA PHE A 39 -5.52 -8.57 15.34
C PHE A 39 -4.23 -9.06 14.68
N ILE A 40 -3.70 -10.21 15.12
CA ILE A 40 -2.52 -10.81 14.49
C ILE A 40 -2.80 -11.14 13.03
N PHE A 41 -3.92 -11.81 12.75
CA PHE A 41 -4.28 -12.22 11.39
C PHE A 41 -4.51 -11.01 10.47
N GLY A 42 -5.23 -10.00 10.96
CA GLY A 42 -5.44 -8.74 10.25
C GLY A 42 -4.15 -7.97 10.01
N GLY A 43 -3.22 -7.98 10.98
CA GLY A 43 -1.89 -7.42 10.82
C GLY A 43 -1.08 -8.13 9.75
N ILE A 44 -1.08 -9.47 9.72
CA ILE A 44 -0.41 -10.27 8.69
C ILE A 44 -0.98 -9.92 7.31
N ILE A 45 -2.30 -9.89 7.16
CA ILE A 45 -2.96 -9.50 5.90
C ILE A 45 -2.56 -8.07 5.52
N GLY A 46 -2.62 -7.13 6.45
CA GLY A 46 -2.22 -5.73 6.22
C GLY A 46 -0.79 -5.61 5.72
N CYS A 47 0.15 -6.34 6.31
CA CYS A 47 1.55 -6.37 5.86
C CYS A 47 1.70 -6.93 4.44
N VAL A 48 0.96 -7.98 4.09
CA VAL A 48 0.97 -8.56 2.74
C VAL A 48 0.46 -7.53 1.72
N TRP A 49 -0.67 -6.90 2.00
CA TRP A 49 -1.24 -5.86 1.14
C TRP A 49 -0.31 -4.65 0.99
N PHE A 50 0.26 -4.18 2.08
CA PHE A 50 1.22 -3.08 2.08
C PHE A 50 2.45 -3.40 1.23
N SER A 51 3.00 -4.61 1.36
CA SER A 51 4.16 -5.07 0.57
C SER A 51 3.85 -5.11 -0.92
N MET A 52 2.67 -5.60 -1.31
CA MET A 52 2.22 -5.61 -2.71
C MET A 52 2.05 -4.20 -3.28
N LEU A 53 1.48 -3.27 -2.50
CA LEU A 53 1.29 -1.90 -2.93
C LEU A 53 2.63 -1.17 -3.10
N ILE A 54 3.58 -1.36 -2.18
CA ILE A 54 4.95 -0.83 -2.32
C ILE A 54 5.60 -1.37 -3.58
N PHE A 55 5.52 -2.69 -3.81
CA PHE A 55 6.09 -3.29 -5.02
C PHE A 55 5.52 -2.66 -6.29
N LYS A 56 4.21 -2.41 -6.34
CA LYS A 56 3.58 -1.72 -7.48
C LYS A 56 4.02 -0.27 -7.61
N GLN A 57 4.09 0.47 -6.51
CA GLN A 57 4.56 1.87 -6.50
C GLN A 57 6.00 1.97 -7.03
N MET A 58 6.90 1.09 -6.57
CA MET A 58 8.29 1.04 -7.06
C MET A 58 8.36 0.78 -8.56
N ASN A 59 7.55 -0.14 -9.10
CA ASN A 59 7.52 -0.38 -10.53
C ASN A 59 7.08 0.86 -11.32
N VAL A 60 6.11 1.62 -10.81
CA VAL A 60 5.68 2.87 -11.44
C VAL A 60 6.81 3.91 -11.43
N GLU A 61 7.52 4.06 -10.31
CA GLU A 61 8.64 5.00 -10.19
C GLU A 61 9.82 4.61 -11.10
N VAL A 62 10.12 3.32 -11.22
CA VAL A 62 11.17 2.82 -12.13
C VAL A 62 10.83 3.13 -13.58
N VAL A 63 9.60 2.80 -14.02
CA VAL A 63 9.15 3.08 -15.41
C VAL A 63 9.14 4.58 -15.68
N TYR A 64 8.69 5.39 -14.72
CA TYR A 64 8.72 6.84 -14.85
C TYR A 64 10.14 7.39 -14.95
N GLY A 65 11.07 6.90 -14.12
CA GLY A 65 12.48 7.28 -14.16
C GLY A 65 13.16 6.92 -15.48
N GLN A 66 12.88 5.73 -16.03
CA GLN A 66 13.37 5.33 -17.36
C GLN A 66 12.86 6.26 -18.45
N ALA A 67 11.55 6.55 -18.48
CA ALA A 67 10.98 7.46 -19.46
C ALA A 67 11.59 8.87 -19.39
N LEU A 68 11.96 9.32 -18.19
CA LEU A 68 12.60 10.62 -17.98
C LEU A 68 14.04 10.64 -18.51
N LEU A 69 14.79 9.55 -18.30
CA LEU A 69 16.13 9.36 -18.86
C LEU A 69 16.10 9.26 -20.39
N ASP A 70 15.18 8.46 -20.94
CA ASP A 70 15.01 8.33 -22.39
C ASP A 70 14.69 9.69 -23.03
N TYR A 71 13.82 10.48 -22.40
CA TYR A 71 13.51 11.83 -22.84
C TYR A 71 14.73 12.76 -22.76
N TRP A 72 15.50 12.67 -21.67
CA TRP A 72 16.69 13.48 -21.50
C TRP A 72 17.77 13.15 -22.56
N TYR A 73 18.03 11.87 -22.82
CA TYR A 73 18.96 11.42 -23.87
C TYR A 73 18.48 11.79 -25.27
N ALA A 74 17.17 11.72 -25.54
CA ALA A 74 16.62 12.18 -26.82
C ALA A 74 16.78 13.70 -27.02
N THR A 75 16.74 14.48 -25.93
CA THR A 75 16.81 15.94 -25.97
C THR A 75 18.25 16.48 -25.90
N ASN A 76 19.19 15.71 -25.36
CA ASN A 76 20.61 16.04 -25.26
C ASN A 76 21.45 14.94 -25.95
N PRO A 77 21.47 14.91 -27.30
CA PRO A 77 22.25 13.96 -28.06
C PRO A 77 23.72 14.40 -28.11
N GLU A 78 24.43 14.23 -26.99
CA GLU A 78 25.90 14.30 -26.91
C GLU A 78 26.48 12.91 -26.66
#